data_AF-A0A845ZJ55-F1
#
_entry.id   AF-A0A845ZJ55-F1
#
_cell.length_a   1.000
_cell.length_b   1.000
_cell.length_c   1.000
_cell.angle_alpha   90.00
_cell.angle_beta   90.00
_cell.angle_gamma   90.00
#
_symmetry.space_group_name_H-M   'P 1'
#
loop_
_entity.id
_entity.type
_entity.pdbx_description
1 polymer ?
#
loop_
_entity_poly.entity_id
_entity_poly.type
_entity_poly.pdbx_seq_one_letter_code
_entity_poly.pdbx_strand_id
1 'polypeptide(L)' 'MNYLAQIANNSWMKIYLRILALIFTYSGLIHITNIIGLDQQPWLETPLTWQVGDIIYQNNMGLK' A
#
# COMPACT_ATOMS: atom_id res chain seq x y z
N MET A 1 8.24 28.45 -14.08
CA MET A 1 7.94 28.06 -12.68
C MET A 1 7.69 26.56 -12.64
N ASN A 2 8.44 25.81 -11.83
CA ASN A 2 8.25 24.36 -11.72
C ASN A 2 7.11 24.07 -10.73
N TYR A 3 5.92 23.82 -11.27
CA TYR A 3 4.68 23.61 -10.52
C TYR A 3 4.80 22.46 -9.49
N LEU A 4 5.51 21.38 -9.86
CA LEU A 4 5.78 20.24 -8.98
C LEU A 4 6.64 20.64 -7.78
N ALA A 5 7.66 21.47 -8.00
CA ALA A 5 8.51 21.98 -6.92
C ALA A 5 7.75 22.93 -5.97
N GLN A 6 6.77 23.68 -6.49
CA GLN A 6 5.94 24.58 -5.70
C GLN A 6 4.94 23.80 -4.82
N ILE A 7 4.33 22.75 -5.37
CA ILE A 7 3.48 21.82 -4.63
C ILE A 7 4.28 21.05 -3.57
N ALA A 8 5.46 20.55 -3.93
CA ALA A 8 6.34 19.83 -3.01
C ALA A 8 6.80 20.70 -1.83
N ASN A 9 6.86 22.02 -2.01
CA ASN A 9 7.21 22.97 -0.96
C ASN A 9 6.02 23.46 -0.12
N ASN A 10 4.79 23.08 -0.46
CA ASN A 10 3.62 23.37 0.36
C ASN A 10 3.63 22.47 1.61
N SER A 11 3.68 23.07 2.80
CA SER A 11 3.71 22.34 4.08
C SER A 11 2.52 21.40 4.27
N TRP A 12 1.32 21.78 3.81
CA TRP A 12 0.14 20.92 3.85
C TRP A 12 0.27 19.71 2.92
N MET A 13 0.87 19.89 1.75
CA MET A 13 1.16 18.78 0.85
C MET A 13 2.17 17.80 1.47
N LYS A 14 3.20 18.32 2.15
CA LYS A 14 4.18 17.46 2.87
C LYS A 14 3.50 16.64 3.96
N ILE A 15 2.59 17.24 4.73
CA ILE A 15 1.82 16.53 5.77
C ILE A 15 0.91 15.48 5.14
N TYR A 16 0.16 15.86 4.09
CA TYR A 16 -0.70 14.95 3.35
C TYR A 16 0.06 13.73 2.84
N LEU A 17 1.19 13.94 2.16
CA LEU A 17 2.00 12.84 1.61
C LEU A 17 2.60 11.94 2.70
N ARG A 18 2.94 12.48 3.88
CA ARG A 18 3.38 11.66 5.02
C ARG A 18 2.27 10.76 5.54
N ILE A 19 1.07 11.29 5.72
CA ILE A 19 -0.10 10.50 6.15
C ILE A 19 -0.39 9.42 5.11
N LEU A 20 -0.39 9.81 3.82
CA LEU A 20 -0.63 8.89 2.72
C LEU A 20 0.39 7.76 2.70
N ALA A 21 1.69 8.08 2.88
CA ALA A 21 2.75 7.09 2.96
C ALA A 21 2.54 6.11 4.13
N LEU A 22 2.12 6.58 5.31
CA LEU A 22 1.83 5.71 6.45
C LEU A 22 0.67 4.76 6.17
N ILE A 23 -0.42 5.26 5.57
CA ILE A 23 -1.59 4.44 5.19
C ILE A 23 -1.16 3.36 4.19
N PHE A 24 -0.46 3.74 3.11
CA PHE A 24 -0.02 2.77 2.11
C PHE A 24 0.99 1.75 2.67
N THR A 25 1.88 2.16 3.56
CA THR A 25 2.82 1.25 4.22
C THR A 25 2.09 0.24 5.08
N TYR A 26 1.15 0.69 5.92
CA TYR A 26 0.35 -0.18 6.76
C TYR A 26 -0.46 -1.17 5.93
N SER A 27 -1.17 -0.69 4.91
CA SER A 27 -1.96 -1.56 4.03
C SER A 27 -1.07 -2.59 3.31
N GLY A 28 0.09 -2.17 2.79
CA GLY A 28 1.05 -3.09 2.16
C GLY A 28 1.55 -4.19 3.11
N LEU A 29 1.84 -3.84 4.37
CA LEU A 29 2.24 -4.83 5.38
C LEU A 29 1.13 -5.86 5.64
N ILE A 30 -0.13 -5.43 5.75
CA ILE A 30 -1.27 -6.34 5.94
C ILE A 30 -1.40 -7.33 4.76
N HIS A 31 -1.26 -6.85 3.53
CA HIS A 31 -1.29 -7.72 2.35
C HIS A 31 -0.15 -8.73 2.36
N ILE A 32 1.07 -8.31 2.73
CA ILE A 32 2.21 -9.22 2.88
C ILE A 32 1.91 -10.27 3.95
N THR A 33 1.48 -9.88 5.15
CA THR A 33 1.20 -10.80 6.26
C THR A 33 0.12 -11.82 5.91
N ASN A 34 -0.90 -11.41 5.16
CA ASN A 34 -1.96 -12.29 4.69
C ASN A 34 -1.41 -13.35 3.74
N ILE A 35 -0.61 -12.96 2.75
CA ILE A 35 -0.03 -13.86 1.75
C ILE A 35 0.91 -14.88 2.39
N ILE A 36 1.74 -14.46 3.35
CA ILE A 36 2.69 -15.36 4.02
C ILE A 36 2.05 -16.18 5.16
N GLY A 37 0.73 -16.05 5.37
CA GLY A 37 -0.02 -16.84 6.34
C GLY A 37 0.30 -16.52 7.81
N LEU A 38 0.68 -15.28 8.11
CA LEU A 38 0.90 -14.82 9.49
C LEU A 38 -0.39 -14.43 10.22
N ASP A 39 -1.50 -14.30 9.49
CA ASP A 39 -2.81 -14.08 10.08
C ASP A 39 -3.50 -15.41 10.43
N GLN A 40 -4.48 -15.36 11.34
CA GLN A 40 -5.24 -16.54 11.77
C GLN A 40 -6.17 -17.08 10.66
N GLN A 41 -6.41 -16.29 9.62
CA GLN A 41 -7.23 -16.66 8.48
C GLN A 41 -6.34 -17.03 7.27
N PRO A 42 -6.42 -18.26 6.76
CA PRO A 42 -5.70 -18.64 5.54
C PRO A 42 -6.08 -17.72 4.37
N TRP A 43 -5.08 -17.28 3.59
CA TRP A 43 -5.31 -16.37 2.46
C TRP A 43 -6.36 -16.87 1.47
N LEU A 44 -6.38 -18.19 1.20
CA LEU A 44 -7.35 -18.84 0.32
C LEU A 44 -8.80 -18.74 0.82
N GLU A 45 -9.00 -18.44 2.10
CA GLU A 45 -10.30 -18.27 2.74
C GLU A 45 -10.71 -16.79 2.87
N THR A 46 -9.85 -15.84 2.47
CA THR A 46 -10.20 -14.41 2.43
C THR A 46 -11.14 -14.08 1.26
N PRO A 47 -11.90 -12.98 1.30
CA PRO A 47 -12.77 -12.59 0.19
C PRO A 47 -11.99 -12.49 -1.14
N LEU A 48 -12.60 -12.95 -2.24
CA LEU A 48 -12.01 -12.91 -3.59
C LEU A 48 -11.49 -11.52 -3.99
N THR A 49 -12.17 -10.46 -3.55
CA THR A 49 -11.74 -9.07 -3.80
C THR A 49 -10.41 -8.73 -3.14
N TRP A 50 -10.11 -9.32 -1.98
CA TRP A 50 -8.85 -9.14 -1.26
C TRP A 50 -7.75 -9.93 -1.93
N GLN A 51 -8.00 -11.20 -2.27
CA GLN A 51 -7.03 -12.03 -2.99
C GLN A 51 -6.61 -11.39 -4.33
N VAL A 52 -7.56 -10.86 -5.10
CA VAL A 52 -7.26 -10.14 -6.35
C VAL A 52 -6.45 -8.87 -6.08
N GLY A 53 -6.79 -8.11 -5.05
CA GLY A 53 -6.02 -6.95 -4.61
C GLY A 53 -4.58 -7.31 -4.27
N ASP A 54 -4.38 -8.37 -3.51
CA ASP A 54 -3.07 -8.87 -3.06
C ASP A 54 -2.18 -9.28 -4.26
N ILE A 55 -2.74 -10.02 -5.23
CA ILE A 55 -2.03 -10.44 -6.45
C ILE A 55 -1.62 -9.23 -7.30
N ILE A 56 -2.53 -8.27 -7.49
CA ILE A 56 -2.23 -7.04 -8.26
C ILE A 56 -1.14 -6.24 -7.56
N TYR A 57 -1.23 -6.12 -6.24
CA TYR A 57 -0.26 -5.39 -5.43
C TYR A 57 1.13 -6.03 -5.50
N GLN A 58 1.22 -7.36 -5.33
CA GLN A 58 2.48 -8.11 -5.39
C GLN A 58 3.16 -8.01 -6.77
N ASN A 59 2.38 -8.11 -7.86
CA ASN A 59 2.90 -7.97 -9.22
C ASN A 59 3.42 -6.56 -9.53
N ASN A 60 2.79 -5.52 -8.98
CA ASN A 60 3.21 -4.13 -9.20
C ASN A 60 4.46 -3.72 -8.40
N MET A 61 4.78 -4.44 -7.32
CA MET A 61 5.97 -4.16 -6.49
C MET A 61 7.25 -4.85 -6.97
N GLY A 62 7.20 -5.67 -8.03
CA GLY A 62 8.39 -6.34 -8.56
C GLY A 62 8.99 -7.41 -7.62
N LEU A 63 8.22 -7.86 -6.62
CA LEU A 63 8.56 -9.00 -5.77
C LEU A 63 8.29 -10.29 -6.55
N LYS A 64 9.22 -10.63 -7.45
CA LYS A 64 9.32 -11.97 -8.07
C LYS A 64 10.31 -12.82 -7.30
#